data_AF-A0A4Q5QXN9-F1
#
_entry.id   AF-A0A4Q5QXN9-F1
#
_cell.length_a   1.000
_cell.length_b   1.000
_cell.length_c   1.000
_cell.angle_alpha   90.00
_cell.angle_beta   90.00
_cell.angle_gamma   90.00
#
_symmetry.space_group_name_H-M   'P 1'
#
loop_
_entity.id
_entity.type
_entity.pdbx_description
1 polymer ?
#
loop_
_entity_poly.entity_id
_entity_poly.type
_entity_poly.pdbx_seq_one_letter_code
_entity_poly.pdbx_strand_id
1 'polypeptide(L)'
;MSEVAKFSDTNRIKVLDKLSFAYHMISPDSGLMYAYQTLALANKLHWEHGMALAYSNLGTNYYTKGNNDSALQSYRRSLALFQKLKKMKDIVVYGFFISQ
;
A
#
# COMPACT_ATOMS: atom_id res chain seq x y z
N MET A 1 -13.42 9.07 -20.35
CA MET A 1 -13.40 7.64 -19.96
C MET A 1 -12.41 7.34 -18.81
N SER A 2 -11.82 8.34 -18.13
CA SER A 2 -10.64 8.16 -17.27
C SER A 2 -10.90 7.90 -15.78
N GLU A 3 -12.08 8.26 -15.25
CA GLU A 3 -12.30 8.28 -13.79
C GLU A 3 -12.93 6.98 -13.26
N VAL A 4 -13.81 6.35 -14.05
CA VAL A 4 -14.48 5.08 -13.70
C VAL A 4 -13.47 3.92 -13.64
N ALA A 5 -12.49 3.89 -14.54
CA ALA A 5 -11.42 2.90 -14.53
C ALA A 5 -10.53 3.06 -13.29
N LYS A 6 -10.14 4.29 -12.95
CA LYS A 6 -9.33 4.59 -11.75
C LYS A 6 -10.05 4.21 -10.46
N PHE A 7 -11.36 4.43 -10.37
CA PHE A 7 -12.18 4.04 -9.21
C PHE A 7 -12.31 2.52 -9.10
N SER A 8 -12.52 1.82 -10.21
CA SER A 8 -12.53 0.35 -10.28
C SER A 8 -11.18 -0.25 -9.87
N ASP A 9 -10.08 0.31 -10.37
CA ASP A 9 -8.72 -0.15 -10.06
C ASP A 9 -8.35 0.10 -8.58
N THR A 10 -8.89 1.16 -7.97
CA THR A 10 -8.73 1.46 -6.53
C THR A 10 -9.50 0.45 -5.66
N ASN A 11 -10.71 0.07 -6.06
CA ASN A 11 -11.47 -0.97 -5.36
C ASN A 11 -10.80 -2.34 -5.51
N ARG A 12 -10.24 -2.63 -6.67
CA ARG A 12 -9.44 -3.83 -6.92
C ARG A 12 -8.22 -3.91 -6.00
N ILE A 13 -7.50 -2.80 -5.81
CA ILE A 13 -6.39 -2.71 -4.83
C ILE A 13 -6.86 -3.06 -3.43
N LYS A 14 -7.98 -2.50 -2.96
CA LYS A 14 -8.51 -2.81 -1.62
C LYS A 14 -8.87 -4.28 -1.44
N VAL A 15 -9.37 -4.94 -2.48
CA VAL A 15 -9.69 -6.37 -2.43
C VAL A 15 -8.41 -7.21 -2.40
N LEU A 16 -7.43 -6.90 -3.26
CA LEU A 16 -6.13 -7.58 -3.28
C LEU A 16 -5.37 -7.41 -1.96
N ASP A 17 -5.45 -6.23 -1.35
CA ASP A 17 -4.89 -5.92 -0.04
C ASP A 17 -5.50 -6.80 1.06
N LYS A 18 -6.84 -6.92 1.08
CA LYS A 18 -7.55 -7.82 2.01
C LYS A 18 -7.19 -9.28 1.79
N LEU A 19 -7.06 -9.72 0.53
CA LEU A 19 -6.64 -11.08 0.20
C LEU A 19 -5.22 -11.34 0.69
N SER A 20 -4.29 -10.42 0.42
CA SER A 20 -2.92 -10.51 0.93
C SER A 20 -2.87 -10.66 2.44
N PHE A 21 -3.70 -9.90 3.17
CA PHE A 21 -3.80 -10.04 4.61
C PHE A 21 -4.49 -11.35 5.01
N ALA A 22 -5.55 -11.81 4.35
CA ALA A 22 -6.21 -13.07 4.71
C ALA A 22 -5.28 -14.29 4.53
N TYR A 23 -4.44 -14.27 3.49
CA TYR A 23 -3.54 -15.38 3.19
C TYR A 23 -2.25 -15.36 4.01
N HIS A 24 -1.94 -14.31 4.78
CA HIS A 24 -0.63 -14.21 5.45
C HIS A 24 -0.35 -15.37 6.42
N MET A 25 -1.37 -15.87 7.13
CA MET A 25 -1.22 -16.99 8.07
C MET A 25 -1.37 -18.37 7.41
N ILE A 26 -2.11 -18.46 6.30
CA ILE A 26 -2.46 -19.73 5.65
C ILE A 26 -1.40 -20.10 4.61
N SER A 27 -1.05 -19.15 3.75
CA SER A 27 -0.08 -19.29 2.68
C SER A 27 0.56 -17.93 2.41
N PRO A 28 1.65 -17.59 3.13
CA PRO A 28 2.29 -16.30 2.96
C PRO A 28 2.88 -16.11 1.55
N ASP A 29 3.14 -17.17 0.80
CA ASP A 29 3.52 -17.07 -0.63
C ASP A 29 2.37 -16.51 -1.49
N SER A 30 1.15 -16.98 -1.25
CA SER A 30 -0.05 -16.43 -1.91
C SER A 30 -0.28 -14.98 -1.47
N GLY A 31 -0.08 -14.68 -0.18
CA GLY A 31 -0.19 -13.32 0.32
C GLY A 31 0.84 -12.37 -0.30
N LEU A 32 2.11 -12.79 -0.43
CA LEU A 32 3.14 -12.05 -1.16
C LEU A 32 2.73 -11.79 -2.61
N MET A 33 2.20 -12.79 -3.31
CA MET A 33 1.72 -12.64 -4.67
C MET A 33 0.65 -11.54 -4.78
N TYR A 34 -0.37 -11.56 -3.91
CA TYR A 34 -1.40 -10.53 -3.88
C TYR A 34 -0.85 -9.15 -3.50
N ALA A 35 0.08 -9.08 -2.55
CA ALA A 35 0.74 -7.83 -2.18
C ALA A 35 1.53 -7.22 -3.36
N TYR A 36 2.24 -8.04 -4.15
CA TYR A 36 2.94 -7.58 -5.35
C TYR A 36 1.99 -7.11 -6.45
N GLN A 37 0.87 -7.81 -6.68
CA GLN A 37 -0.16 -7.34 -7.61
C GLN A 37 -0.73 -5.99 -7.17
N THR A 38 -0.94 -5.83 -5.87
CA THR A 38 -1.42 -4.58 -5.26
C THR A 38 -0.42 -3.46 -5.50
N LEU A 39 0.87 -3.71 -5.28
CA LEU A 39 1.94 -2.75 -5.51
C LEU A 39 2.04 -2.34 -6.99
N ALA A 40 1.96 -3.30 -7.90
CA ALA A 40 2.02 -3.04 -9.34
C ALA A 40 0.85 -2.16 -9.81
N LEU A 41 -0.37 -2.48 -9.36
CA LEU A 41 -1.56 -1.70 -9.70
C LEU A 41 -1.51 -0.31 -9.06
N ALA A 42 -1.12 -0.21 -7.78
CA ALA A 42 -0.98 1.07 -7.10
C ALA A 42 0.08 1.97 -7.75
N ASN A 43 1.18 1.39 -8.23
CA ASN A 43 2.21 2.11 -8.97
C ASN A 43 1.68 2.63 -10.32
N LYS A 44 0.92 1.79 -11.06
CA LYS A 44 0.28 2.19 -12.33
C LYS A 44 -0.70 3.35 -12.16
N LEU A 45 -1.39 3.42 -11.02
CA LEU A 45 -2.32 4.49 -10.69
C LEU A 45 -1.65 5.72 -10.05
N HIS A 46 -0.33 5.65 -9.81
CA HIS A 46 0.41 6.61 -8.99
C HIS A 46 -0.23 6.86 -7.62
N TRP A 47 -0.81 5.81 -7.05
CA TRP A 47 -1.54 5.88 -5.79
C TRP A 47 -0.65 5.49 -4.62
N GLU A 48 0.06 6.48 -4.07
CA GLU A 48 1.05 6.30 -3.01
C GLU A 48 0.46 5.61 -1.75
N HIS A 49 -0.81 5.87 -1.43
CA HIS A 49 -1.47 5.21 -0.30
C HIS A 49 -1.66 3.70 -0.56
N GLY A 50 -2.02 3.31 -1.79
CA GLY A 50 -2.10 1.90 -2.17
C GLY A 50 -0.73 1.22 -2.14
N MET A 51 0.33 1.93 -2.53
CA MET A 51 1.70 1.42 -2.46
C MET A 51 2.13 1.21 -1.00
N ALA A 52 1.80 2.13 -0.10
CA ALA A 52 2.12 2.02 1.33
C ALA A 52 1.44 0.80 1.98
N LEU A 53 0.17 0.56 1.65
CA LEU A 53 -0.58 -0.63 2.08
C LEU A 53 0.06 -1.92 1.56
N ALA A 54 0.39 -1.97 0.26
CA ALA A 54 1.04 -3.12 -0.35
C ALA A 54 2.39 -3.46 0.33
N TYR A 55 3.21 -2.46 0.63
CA TYR A 55 4.46 -2.66 1.38
C TYR A 55 4.24 -3.12 2.83
N SER A 56 3.18 -2.67 3.49
CA SER A 56 2.82 -3.17 4.82
C SER A 56 2.48 -4.66 4.76
N ASN A 57 1.71 -5.04 3.75
CA ASN A 57 1.31 -6.41 3.51
C ASN A 57 2.46 -7.33 3.10
N LEU A 58 3.40 -6.85 2.27
CA LEU A 58 4.67 -7.55 2.02
C LEU A 58 5.42 -7.78 3.34
N GLY A 59 5.50 -6.76 4.19
CA GLY A 59 6.11 -6.85 5.52
C GLY A 59 5.53 -7.96 6.37
N THR A 60 4.20 -7.99 6.48
CA THR A 60 3.49 -9.01 7.28
C THR A 60 3.70 -10.41 6.73
N ASN A 61 3.61 -10.59 5.41
CA ASN A 61 3.82 -11.90 4.80
C ASN A 61 5.27 -12.39 4.94
N TYR A 62 6.26 -11.50 4.76
CA TYR A 62 7.67 -11.86 4.98
C TYR A 62 7.97 -12.20 6.44
N TYR A 63 7.35 -11.48 7.38
CA TYR A 63 7.46 -11.76 8.80
C TYR A 63 6.93 -13.16 9.12
N THR A 64 5.75 -13.51 8.59
CA THR A 64 5.18 -14.86 8.77
C THR A 64 6.03 -15.96 8.13
N LYS A 65 6.78 -15.67 7.06
CA LYS A 65 7.78 -16.60 6.50
C LYS A 65 9.07 -16.71 7.31
N GLY A 66 9.24 -15.92 8.36
CA GLY A 66 10.48 -15.83 9.13
C GLY A 66 11.59 -15.00 8.45
N ASN A 67 11.30 -14.33 7.34
CA ASN A 67 12.25 -13.44 6.66
C ASN A 67 12.16 -12.02 7.25
N ASN A 68 12.74 -11.86 8.43
CA ASN A 68 12.66 -10.61 9.20
C ASN A 68 13.34 -9.43 8.51
N ASP A 69 14.42 -9.65 7.76
CA ASP A 69 15.13 -8.59 7.05
C ASP A 69 14.27 -7.98 5.94
N SER A 70 13.62 -8.85 5.14
CA SER A 70 12.72 -8.41 4.07
C SER A 70 11.46 -7.78 4.64
N ALA A 71 10.97 -8.28 5.78
CA ALA A 71 9.84 -7.71 6.48
C ALA A 71 10.14 -6.28 6.95
N LEU A 72 11.27 -6.09 7.63
CA LEU A 72 11.70 -4.79 8.14
C LEU A 72 11.91 -3.79 7.00
N GLN A 73 12.54 -4.21 5.90
CA GLN A 73 12.70 -3.35 4.74
C GLN A 73 11.35 -2.92 4.15
N SER A 74 10.40 -3.85 4.04
CA SER A 74 9.05 -3.57 3.52
C SER A 74 8.28 -2.62 4.44
N TYR A 75 8.32 -2.84 5.75
CA TYR A 75 7.71 -1.92 6.72
C TYR A 75 8.33 -0.53 6.69
N ARG A 76 9.66 -0.42 6.55
CA ARG A 76 10.34 0.89 6.41
C ARG A 76 9.86 1.64 5.17
N ARG A 77 9.70 0.95 4.03
CA ARG A 77 9.15 1.56 2.80
C ARG A 77 7.70 2.01 2.97
N SER A 78 6.87 1.17 3.60
CA SER A 78 5.48 1.52 3.94
C SER A 78 5.41 2.78 4.82
N LEU A 79 6.21 2.81 5.89
CA LEU A 79 6.26 3.94 6.82
C LEU A 79 6.72 5.22 6.14
N ALA A 80 7.77 5.18 5.31
CA ALA A 80 8.27 6.35 4.59
C ALA A 80 7.18 6.97 3.68
N LEU A 81 6.41 6.13 2.98
CA LEU A 81 5.29 6.57 2.14
C LEU A 81 4.17 7.18 2.99
N PHE A 82 3.76 6.55 4.08
CA PHE A 82 2.74 7.10 4.97
C PHE A 82 3.15 8.42 5.61
N GLN A 83 4.43 8.57 5.97
CA GLN A 83 4.98 9.83 6.47
C GLN A 83 4.95 10.93 5.40
N LYS A 84 5.33 10.61 4.15
CA LYS A 84 5.23 11.54 3.03
C LYS A 84 3.79 12.01 2.81
N LEU A 85 2.85 11.07 2.82
CA LEU A 85 1.41 11.36 2.67
C LEU A 85 0.85 12.21 3.81
N LYS A 86 1.25 11.93 5.05
CA LYS A 86 0.84 12.73 6.21
C LYS A 86 1.36 14.16 6.09
N LYS A 87 2.66 14.34 5.83
CA LYS A 87 3.26 15.66 5.62
C LYS A 87 2.60 16.42 4.46
N MET A 88 2.28 15.74 3.37
CA MET A 88 1.60 16.37 2.24
C MET A 88 0.20 16.84 2.60
N LYS A 89 -0.59 16.03 3.33
CA LYS A 89 -1.90 16.45 3.84
C LYS A 89 -1.78 17.66 4.75
N ASP A 90 -0.82 17.65 5.68
CA ASP A 90 -0.59 18.76 6.58
C ASP A 90 -0.29 20.05 5.78
N ILE A 91 0.64 19.99 4.81
CA ILE A 91 1.00 21.15 3.95
C ILE A 91 -0.19 21.67 3.15
N VAL A 92 -0.96 20.78 2.51
CA VAL A 92 -2.13 21.17 1.69
C VAL A 92 -3.20 21.82 2.58
N VAL A 93 -3.43 21.26 3.76
CA VAL A 93 -4.38 21.80 4.74
C VAL A 93 -3.94 23.19 5.21
N TYR A 94 -2.67 23.36 5.60
CA TYR A 94 -2.12 24.68 5.96
C TYR A 94 -2.22 25.68 4.80
N GLY A 95 -1.91 25.26 3.57
CA GLY A 95 -2.01 26.08 2.36
C GLY A 95 -3.44 26.57 2.09
N PHE A 96 -4.44 25.73 2.33
CA PHE A 96 -5.85 26.08 2.17
C PHE A 96 -6.30 27.13 3.20
N PHE A 97 -5.74 27.09 4.42
CA PHE A 97 -6.08 28.03 5.50
C PHE A 97 -5.45 29.42 5.36
N ILE A 98 -4.32 29.54 4.65
CA ILE A 98 -3.67 30.84 4.38
C ILE A 98 -4.14 31.51 3.08
N SER A 99 -4.92 30.81 2.27
CA SER A 99 -5.49 31.33 1.01
C SER A 99 -6.94 31.85 1.12
N GLN A 100 -7.49 31.99 2.33
CA GLN A 100 -8.74 32.72 2.60
C GLN A 100 -8.46 33.95 3.46
#